data_AF-A0A2S7ZGS8-F1
#
_entry.id   AF-A0A2S7ZGS8-F1
#
_cell.length_a   1.000
_cell.length_b   1.000
_cell.length_c   1.000
_cell.angle_alpha   90.00
_cell.angle_beta   90.00
_cell.angle_gamma   90.00
#
_symmetry.space_group_name_H-M   'P 1'
#
loop_
_entity.id
_entity.type
_entity.pdbx_description
1 polymer ?
#
loop_
_entity_poly.entity_id
_entity_poly.type
_entity_poly.pdbx_seq_one_letter_code
_entity_poly.pdbx_strand_id
1 'polypeptide(L)'
;MELLFSVISIVAYFFGYPTVAGVVGIVATILFILLYSKLEKSYTAFVPWLVISVLLNVLFINYKPNFVLSIGIVSSMSIWLTSVLVWIFHSITNK
;
A
#
# COMPACT_ATOMS: atom_id res chain seq x y z
N MET A 1 2.76 -11.02 5.05
CA MET A 1 1.85 -10.63 6.16
C MET A 1 1.31 -9.21 5.97
N GLU A 2 2.14 -8.27 5.55
CA GLU A 2 1.80 -6.92 5.10
C GLU A 2 0.71 -6.87 4.01
N LEU A 3 0.70 -7.80 3.06
CA LEU A 3 -0.32 -7.87 2.02
C LEU A 3 -1.72 -8.14 2.58
N LEU A 4 -1.81 -8.98 3.63
CA LEU A 4 -3.08 -9.31 4.28
C LEU A 4 -3.65 -8.07 4.99
N PHE A 5 -2.82 -7.37 5.76
CA PHE A 5 -3.22 -6.11 6.41
C PHE A 5 -3.59 -5.03 5.40
N SER A 6 -2.87 -4.98 4.27
CA SER A 6 -3.20 -4.10 3.16
C SER A 6 -4.60 -4.40 2.59
N VAL A 7 -4.94 -5.68 2.35
CA VAL A 7 -6.28 -6.07 1.87
C VAL A 7 -7.35 -5.73 2.91
N ILE A 8 -7.11 -6.00 4.19
CA ILE A 8 -8.04 -5.67 5.28
C ILE A 8 -8.29 -4.16 5.35
N SER A 9 -7.24 -3.34 5.22
CA SER A 9 -7.36 -1.88 5.17
C SER A 9 -8.24 -1.42 4.01
N ILE A 10 -8.01 -1.96 2.81
CA ILE A 10 -8.79 -1.62 1.61
C ILE A 10 -10.25 -2.02 1.78
N VAL A 11 -10.52 -3.23 2.27
CA VAL A 11 -11.90 -3.70 2.52
C VAL A 11 -12.58 -2.82 3.56
N ALA A 12 -11.94 -2.55 4.70
CA ALA A 12 -12.48 -1.66 5.73
C ALA A 12 -12.81 -0.25 5.18
N TYR A 13 -12.00 0.24 4.24
CA TYR A 13 -12.26 1.50 3.57
C TYR A 13 -13.56 1.46 2.75
N PHE A 14 -13.74 0.44 1.89
CA PHE A 14 -14.96 0.29 1.08
C PHE A 14 -16.22 0.02 1.89
N PHE A 15 -16.10 -0.59 3.07
CA PHE A 15 -17.22 -0.82 4.01
C PHE A 15 -17.59 0.42 4.85
N GLY A 16 -16.92 1.56 4.64
CA GLY A 16 -17.26 2.81 5.32
C GLY A 16 -16.61 2.98 6.70
N TYR A 17 -15.52 2.26 7.00
CA TYR A 17 -14.73 2.40 8.23
C TYR A 17 -13.36 3.06 7.97
N PRO A 18 -13.32 4.35 7.58
CA PRO A 18 -12.08 5.02 7.15
C PRO A 18 -11.02 5.13 8.25
N THR A 19 -11.43 5.22 9.52
CA THR A 19 -10.50 5.27 10.65
C THR A 19 -9.80 3.93 10.86
N VAL A 20 -10.54 2.83 10.81
CA VAL A 20 -9.98 1.48 10.93
C VAL A 20 -9.08 1.19 9.75
N ALA A 21 -9.51 1.54 8.54
CA ALA A 21 -8.71 1.42 7.33
C ALA A 21 -7.37 2.18 7.45
N GLY A 22 -7.41 3.46 7.83
CA GLY A 22 -6.19 4.24 8.00
C GLY A 22 -5.22 3.67 9.03
N VAL A 23 -5.71 3.26 10.20
CA VAL A 23 -4.86 2.68 11.26
C VAL A 23 -4.24 1.36 10.80
N VAL A 24 -5.05 0.45 10.25
CA VAL A 24 -4.56 -0.85 9.75
C VAL A 24 -3.57 -0.63 8.59
N GLY A 25 -3.83 0.35 7.74
CA GLY A 25 -2.94 0.69 6.64
C GLY A 25 -1.60 1.27 7.07
N ILE A 26 -1.57 2.06 8.15
CA ILE A 26 -0.30 2.51 8.76
C ILE A 26 0.47 1.31 9.30
N VAL A 27 -0.19 0.39 10.00
CA VAL A 27 0.45 -0.85 10.50
C VAL A 27 1.01 -1.67 9.34
N ALA A 28 0.25 -1.83 8.26
CA ALA A 28 0.70 -2.52 7.05
C ALA A 28 1.93 -1.84 6.43
N THR A 29 1.96 -0.51 6.41
CA THR A 29 3.07 0.29 5.89
C THR A 29 4.33 0.13 6.74
N ILE A 30 4.21 0.17 8.07
CA ILE A 30 5.35 -0.05 8.97
C ILE A 30 5.92 -1.45 8.78
N LEU A 31 5.05 -2.47 8.70
CA LEU A 31 5.49 -3.84 8.44
C LEU A 31 6.16 -3.99 7.08
N PHE A 32 5.61 -3.36 6.04
CA PHE A 32 6.23 -3.32 4.71
C PHE A 32 7.63 -2.70 4.78
N ILE A 33 7.78 -1.54 5.44
CA ILE A 33 9.08 -0.89 5.58
C ILE A 33 10.07 -1.80 6.32
N LEU A 34 9.65 -2.40 7.44
CA LEU A 34 10.51 -3.26 8.26
C LEU A 34 10.94 -4.55 7.54
N LEU A 35 10.08 -5.13 6.71
CA LEU A 35 10.37 -6.34 5.97
C LEU A 35 11.29 -6.06 4.76
N TYR A 36 10.95 -5.04 3.96
CA TYR A 36 11.68 -4.74 2.73
C TYR A 36 12.97 -3.97 2.96
N SER A 37 13.13 -3.26 4.10
CA SER A 37 14.40 -2.58 4.43
C SER A 37 15.57 -3.53 4.67
N LYS A 38 15.31 -4.80 5.01
CA LYS A 38 16.33 -5.83 5.24
C LYS A 38 16.87 -6.47 3.96
N LEU A 39 16.27 -6.15 2.80
CA LEU A 39 16.69 -6.70 1.50
C LEU A 39 17.83 -5.87 0.90
N GLU A 40 18.87 -6.52 0.36
CA GLU A 40 19.99 -5.85 -0.31
C GLU A 40 19.56 -4.93 -1.47
N LYS A 41 18.43 -5.27 -2.12
CA LYS A 41 17.84 -4.50 -3.22
C LYS A 41 16.48 -3.92 -2.84
N SER A 42 16.34 -3.42 -1.61
CA SER A 42 15.09 -2.84 -1.08
C SER A 42 14.47 -1.78 -2.00
N TYR A 43 15.29 -0.99 -2.68
CA TYR A 43 14.86 0.07 -3.61
C TYR A 43 13.98 -0.44 -4.76
N THR A 44 14.08 -1.71 -5.16
CA THR A 44 13.27 -2.27 -6.26
C THR A 44 11.80 -2.42 -5.88
N ALA A 45 11.49 -2.54 -4.58
CA ALA A 45 10.13 -2.59 -4.06
C ALA A 45 9.67 -1.21 -3.55
N PHE A 46 10.57 -0.47 -2.88
CA PHE A 46 10.24 0.83 -2.31
C PHE A 46 9.95 1.90 -3.36
N VAL A 47 10.73 1.98 -4.43
CA VAL A 47 10.56 3.04 -5.43
C VAL A 47 9.22 2.92 -6.16
N PRO A 48 8.82 1.74 -6.70
CA PRO A 48 7.50 1.58 -7.31
C PRO A 48 6.36 1.86 -6.33
N TRP A 49 6.47 1.35 -5.10
CA TRP A 49 5.48 1.61 -4.05
C TRP A 49 5.34 3.10 -3.75
N LEU A 50 6.44 3.83 -3.64
CA LEU A 50 6.40 5.26 -3.31
C LEU A 50 5.80 6.07 -4.46
N VAL A 51 6.15 5.75 -5.71
CA VAL A 51 5.59 6.39 -6.92
C VAL A 51 4.07 6.17 -6.98
N ILE A 52 3.61 4.93 -6.80
CA ILE A 52 2.18 4.59 -6.83
C ILE A 52 1.46 5.27 -5.66
N SER A 53 2.06 5.32 -4.48
CA SER A 53 1.49 5.97 -3.30
C SER A 53 1.29 7.48 -3.52
N VAL A 54 2.29 8.17 -4.10
CA VAL A 54 2.17 9.60 -4.44
C VAL A 54 1.08 9.84 -5.49
N LEU A 55 1.04 9.02 -6.55
CA LEU A 55 0.02 9.14 -7.60
C LEU A 55 -1.39 8.96 -7.04
N LEU A 56 -1.59 7.92 -6.22
CA LEU A 56 -2.87 7.66 -5.56
C LEU A 56 -3.23 8.78 -4.59
N ASN A 57 -2.28 9.34 -3.84
CA ASN A 57 -2.56 10.42 -2.90
C ASN A 57 -3.06 11.68 -3.62
N VAL A 58 -2.48 12.03 -4.77
CA VAL A 58 -2.93 13.15 -5.61
C VAL A 58 -4.36 12.92 -6.12
N LEU A 59 -4.71 11.69 -6.52
CA LEU A 59 -6.06 11.34 -6.95
C LEU A 59 -7.06 11.31 -5.79
N PHE A 60 -6.59 11.06 -4.57
CA PHE A 60 -7.38 10.91 -3.34
C PHE A 60 -7.40 12.20 -2.48
N ILE A 61 -7.05 13.36 -3.04
CA ILE A 61 -6.94 14.64 -2.31
C ILE A 61 -8.23 15.12 -1.62
N ASN A 62 -9.39 14.52 -1.95
CA ASN A 62 -10.70 14.88 -1.40
C ASN A 62 -11.14 14.08 -0.13
N TYR A 63 -10.22 13.40 0.55
CA TYR A 63 -10.60 12.52 1.66
C TYR A 63 -10.83 13.25 3.00
N LYS A 64 -12.11 13.26 3.43
CA LYS A 64 -12.46 13.32 4.86
C LYS A 64 -12.19 11.94 5.50
N PRO A 65 -11.61 11.84 6.72
CA PRO A 65 -11.60 12.85 7.77
C PRO A 65 -10.22 13.39 8.20
N ASN A 66 -9.08 12.77 7.85
CA ASN A 66 -7.73 13.21 8.28
C ASN A 66 -6.60 12.77 7.31
N PHE A 67 -5.66 13.67 7.03
CA PHE A 67 -4.51 13.45 6.13
C PHE A 67 -3.68 12.20 6.51
N VAL A 68 -3.42 12.01 7.81
CA VAL A 68 -2.63 10.86 8.32
C VAL A 68 -3.30 9.51 8.01
N LEU A 69 -4.62 9.41 8.16
CA LEU A 69 -5.36 8.19 7.86
C LEU A 69 -5.38 7.91 6.36
N SER A 70 -5.46 8.96 5.54
CA SER A 70 -5.37 8.86 4.09
C SER A 70 -4.03 8.26 3.64
N ILE A 71 -2.91 8.68 4.26
CA ILE A 71 -1.59 8.09 3.98
C ILE A 71 -1.60 6.58 4.21
N GLY A 72 -2.21 6.10 5.30
CA GLY A 72 -2.31 4.66 5.59
C GLY A 72 -3.11 3.88 4.55
N ILE A 73 -4.27 4.42 4.14
CA ILE A 73 -5.14 3.81 3.13
C ILE A 73 -4.44 3.76 1.77
N VAL A 74 -3.89 4.90 1.35
CA VAL A 74 -3.19 5.04 0.07
C VAL A 74 -1.95 4.15 0.03
N SER A 75 -1.20 4.07 1.13
CA SER A 75 -0.03 3.19 1.23
C SER A 75 -0.42 1.72 1.12
N SER A 76 -1.57 1.31 1.68
CA SER A 76 -2.11 -0.04 1.50
C SER A 76 -2.49 -0.31 0.05
N MET A 77 -3.25 0.59 -0.57
CA MET A 77 -3.58 0.46 -1.99
C MET A 77 -2.32 0.35 -2.86
N SER A 78 -1.29 1.12 -2.54
CA SER A 78 0.01 1.05 -3.22
C SER A 78 0.73 -0.29 -2.99
N ILE A 79 0.79 -0.80 -1.76
CA ILE A 79 1.40 -2.11 -1.45
C ILE A 79 0.72 -3.20 -2.30
N TRP A 80 -0.61 -3.22 -2.29
CA TRP A 80 -1.38 -4.20 -3.05
C TRP A 80 -1.13 -4.09 -4.56
N LEU A 81 -1.22 -2.88 -5.13
CA LEU A 81 -0.95 -2.63 -6.55
C LEU A 81 0.46 -3.03 -6.96
N THR A 82 1.46 -2.69 -6.15
CA THR A 82 2.86 -3.03 -6.43
C THR A 82 3.06 -4.55 -6.45
N SER A 83 2.45 -5.28 -5.52
CA SER A 83 2.50 -6.74 -5.51
C SER A 83 1.79 -7.37 -6.71
N VAL A 84 0.63 -6.84 -7.12
CA VAL A 84 -0.08 -7.29 -8.32
C VAL A 84 0.76 -7.06 -9.57
N LEU A 85 1.39 -5.89 -9.70
CA LEU A 85 2.28 -5.59 -10.83
C LEU A 85 3.46 -6.55 -10.89
N VAL A 86 4.16 -6.77 -9.78
CA VAL A 86 5.29 -7.72 -9.72
C VAL A 86 4.84 -9.12 -10.14
N TRP A 87 3.68 -9.57 -9.66
CA TRP A 87 3.12 -10.86 -10.05
C TRP A 87 2.83 -10.96 -11.55
N ILE A 88 2.19 -9.92 -12.13
CA ILE A 88 1.91 -9.87 -13.57
C ILE A 88 3.21 -9.89 -14.39
N PHE A 89 4.20 -9.06 -14.03
CA PHE A 89 5.48 -9.01 -14.73
C PHE A 89 6.23 -10.33 -14.66
N HIS A 90 6.21 -10.99 -13.50
CA HIS A 90 6.79 -12.33 -13.36
C HIS A 90 6.03 -13.34 -14.23
N SER A 91 4.69 -13.35 -14.24
CA SER A 91 3.92 -14.29 -15.06
C SER A 91 4.11 -14.08 -16.57
N ILE A 92 4.41 -12.85 -17.02
CA ILE A 92 4.68 -12.55 -18.42
C ILE A 92 6.13 -12.87 -18.80
N THR A 93 7.09 -12.58 -17.93
CA THR A 93 8.54 -12.74 -18.22
C THR A 93 9.02 -14.18 -18.08
N ASN A 94 8.38 -14.98 -17.21
CA ASN A 94 8.74 -16.39 -16.98
C ASN A 94 7.92 -17.36 -17.85
N LYS A 95 7.43 -16.88 -19.00
CA LYS A 95 6.97 -17.71 -20.12
C LYS A 95 8.14 -18.00 -21.06
#